data_AF-A0A8T1UMQ3-F1
#
_entry.id   AF-A0A8T1UMQ3-F1
#
_cell.length_a   1.000
_cell.length_b   1.000
_cell.length_c   1.000
_cell.angle_alpha   90.00
_cell.angle_beta   90.00
_cell.angle_gamma   90.00
#
_symmetry.space_group_name_H-M   'P 1'
#
loop_
_entity.id
_entity.type
_entity.pdbx_description
1 polymer ?
#
loop_
_entity_poly.entity_id
_entity_poly.type
_entity_poly.pdbx_seq_one_letter_code
_entity_poly.pdbx_strand_id
1 'polypeptide(L)'
;MLDVKTVGSDLTPAQQGEILIDLSYFLDQFGSTRAGRTKLQEQEGAIKRLRRQAQHFVNRRTDKDDEEEPSNTTPHIAVKLPWMSWMRP
;
A
#
# COMPACT_ATOMS: atom_id res chain seq x y z
N MET A 1 15.98 -8.97 -32.08
CA MET A 1 15.05 -7.83 -32.19
C MET A 1 13.66 -8.42 -32.31
N LEU A 2 12.73 -8.06 -31.42
CA LEU A 2 11.36 -8.59 -31.47
C LEU A 2 10.71 -8.10 -32.78
N ASP A 3 10.21 -9.00 -33.62
CA ASP A 3 9.44 -8.60 -34.80
C ASP A 3 8.04 -8.18 -34.35
N VAL A 4 7.81 -6.88 -34.32
CA VAL A 4 6.54 -6.29 -33.85
C VAL A 4 5.38 -6.71 -34.77
N LYS A 5 5.66 -7.07 -36.03
CA LYS A 5 4.63 -7.48 -36.98
C LYS A 5 4.08 -8.88 -36.71
N THR A 6 4.82 -9.71 -35.99
CA THR A 6 4.40 -11.10 -35.68
C THR A 6 3.79 -11.24 -34.30
N VAL A 7 3.78 -10.18 -33.48
CA VAL A 7 3.22 -10.22 -32.13
C VAL A 7 1.71 -10.45 -32.21
N GLY A 8 1.23 -11.56 -31.65
CA GLY A 8 -0.18 -11.93 -31.64
C GLY A 8 -0.66 -12.66 -32.90
N SER A 9 0.26 -13.02 -33.82
CA SER A 9 -0.09 -13.82 -35.01
C SER A 9 -0.41 -15.28 -34.70
N ASP A 10 0.03 -15.77 -33.55
CA ASP A 10 -0.22 -17.08 -32.98
C ASP A 10 -1.60 -17.19 -32.28
N LEU A 11 -2.30 -16.06 -32.13
CA LEU A 11 -3.57 -15.98 -31.42
C LEU A 11 -4.76 -16.15 -32.36
N THR A 12 -5.81 -16.79 -31.83
CA THR A 12 -7.11 -16.83 -32.51
C THR A 12 -7.73 -15.42 -32.57
N PRO A 13 -8.64 -15.15 -33.52
CA PRO A 13 -9.31 -13.85 -33.61
C PRO A 13 -10.03 -13.42 -32.33
N ALA A 14 -10.62 -14.37 -31.60
CA ALA A 14 -11.27 -14.09 -30.32
C ALA A 14 -10.27 -13.60 -29.25
N GLN A 15 -9.11 -14.25 -29.15
CA GLN A 15 -8.04 -13.86 -28.22
C GLN A 15 -7.44 -12.49 -28.56
N GLN A 16 -7.31 -12.17 -29.85
CA GLN A 16 -6.89 -10.84 -30.28
C GLN A 16 -7.91 -9.77 -29.85
N GLY A 17 -9.21 -10.07 -29.97
CA GLY A 17 -10.29 -9.19 -29.51
C GLY A 17 -10.20 -8.86 -28.02
N GLU A 18 -10.06 -9.88 -27.18
CA GLU A 18 -9.90 -9.70 -25.72
C GLU A 18 -8.67 -8.83 -25.38
N ILE A 19 -7.53 -9.10 -26.01
CA ILE A 19 -6.30 -8.31 -25.80
C ILE A 19 -6.49 -6.84 -26.21
N LEU A 20 -7.21 -6.57 -27.29
CA LEU A 20 -7.49 -5.21 -27.72
C LEU A 20 -8.42 -4.49 -26.74
N ILE A 21 -9.40 -5.19 -26.16
CA ILE A 21 -10.27 -4.65 -25.11
C ILE A 21 -9.43 -4.30 -23.87
N ASP A 22 -8.62 -5.24 -23.39
CA ASP A 22 -7.74 -5.02 -22.24
C ASP A 22 -6.76 -3.87 -22.46
N LEU A 23 -6.16 -3.80 -23.65
CA LEU A 23 -5.25 -2.72 -24.03
C LEU A 23 -5.99 -1.38 -24.09
N SER A 24 -7.20 -1.35 -24.64
CA SER A 24 -8.00 -0.13 -24.71
C SER A 24 -8.36 0.39 -23.32
N TYR A 25 -8.78 -0.50 -22.42
CA TYR A 25 -9.05 -0.18 -21.02
C TYR A 25 -7.78 0.34 -20.32
N PHE A 26 -6.65 -0.36 -20.49
CA PHE A 26 -5.39 0.07 -19.90
C PHE A 26 -4.96 1.47 -20.39
N LEU A 27 -5.07 1.72 -21.69
CA LEU A 27 -4.70 3.01 -22.27
C LEU A 27 -5.66 4.13 -21.88
N ASP A 28 -6.95 3.84 -21.69
CA ASP A 28 -7.91 4.78 -21.12
C ASP A 28 -7.54 5.17 -19.68
N GLN A 29 -7.20 4.18 -18.85
CA GLN A 29 -6.88 4.41 -17.43
C GLN A 29 -5.50 5.07 -17.20
N PHE A 30 -4.52 4.75 -18.03
CA PHE A 30 -3.12 5.14 -17.79
C PHE A 30 -2.54 6.07 -18.87
N GLY A 31 -3.20 6.24 -20.02
CA GLY A 31 -2.73 7.03 -21.16
C GLY A 31 -1.59 6.39 -21.97
N SER A 32 -0.72 5.62 -21.31
CA SER A 32 0.32 4.82 -21.98
C SER A 32 0.85 3.72 -21.08
N THR A 33 1.46 2.70 -21.68
CA THR A 33 2.21 1.66 -20.96
C THR A 33 3.38 2.24 -20.16
N ARG A 34 4.03 3.31 -20.65
CA ARG A 34 5.09 4.02 -19.91
C ARG A 34 4.55 4.66 -18.64
N ALA A 35 3.43 5.38 -18.74
CA ALA A 35 2.81 6.03 -17.59
C ALA A 35 2.33 5.03 -16.53
N GLY A 36 1.78 3.88 -16.95
CA GLY A 36 1.43 2.80 -16.03
C GLY A 36 2.65 2.23 -15.29
N ARG A 37 3.78 2.01 -15.98
CA ARG A 37 5.03 1.57 -15.34
C ARG A 37 5.56 2.60 -14.33
N THR A 38 5.52 3.89 -14.66
CA THR A 38 5.95 4.95 -13.74
C THR A 38 5.10 4.95 -12.47
N LYS A 39 3.76 4.88 -12.59
CA LYS A 39 2.87 4.77 -11.41
C LYS A 39 3.18 3.54 -10.55
N LEU A 40 3.44 2.38 -11.17
CA LEU A 40 3.81 1.16 -10.43
C LEU A 40 5.10 1.34 -9.64
N GLN A 41 6.11 1.99 -10.21
CA GLN A 41 7.38 2.27 -9.51
C GLN A 41 7.19 3.23 -8.33
N GLU A 42 6.36 4.25 -8.49
CA GLU A 42 5.99 5.17 -7.41
C GLU A 42 5.28 4.44 -6.27
N GLN A 43 4.31 3.57 -6.59
CA GLN A 43 3.59 2.75 -5.62
C GLN A 43 4.51 1.78 -4.88
N GLU A 44 5.44 1.12 -5.58
CA GLU A 44 6.44 0.25 -4.96
C GLU A 44 7.29 1.03 -3.94
N GLY A 45 7.70 2.26 -4.29
CA GLY A 45 8.40 3.15 -3.38
C GLY A 45 7.58 3.51 -2.14
N ALA A 46 6.29 3.82 -2.32
CA ALA A 46 5.38 4.14 -1.22
C ALA A 46 5.20 2.95 -0.27
N ILE A 47 4.99 1.74 -0.81
CA ILE A 47 4.86 0.50 -0.03
C ILE A 47 6.13 0.23 0.78
N LYS A 48 7.32 0.39 0.18
CA LYS A 48 8.60 0.23 0.91
C LYS A 48 8.72 1.22 2.08
N ARG A 49 8.30 2.47 1.90
CA ARG A 49 8.30 3.48 2.97
C ARG A 49 7.33 3.11 4.09
N LEU A 50 6.11 2.73 3.74
CA LEU A 50 5.09 2.27 4.69
C LEU A 50 5.58 1.08 5.51
N ARG A 51 6.21 0.09 4.86
CA ARG A 51 6.79 -1.08 5.56
C ARG A 51 7.86 -0.68 6.57
N ARG A 52 8.75 0.25 6.22
CA ARG A 52 9.77 0.76 7.16
C ARG A 52 9.13 1.47 8.35
N GLN A 53 8.13 2.32 8.11
CA GLN A 53 7.41 3.02 9.17
C GLN A 53 6.72 2.03 10.13
N ALA A 54 6.02 1.03 9.58
CA ALA A 54 5.39 -0.01 10.38
C ALA A 54 6.41 -0.76 11.26
N GLN A 55 7.58 -1.13 10.70
CA GLN A 55 8.65 -1.77 11.47
C GLN A 55 9.16 -0.87 12.60
N HIS A 56 9.37 0.42 12.35
CA HIS A 56 9.77 1.37 13.39
C HIS A 56 8.75 1.45 14.53
N PHE A 57 7.46 1.44 14.23
CA PHE A 57 6.42 1.44 15.26
C PHE A 57 6.37 0.15 16.07
N VAL A 58 6.60 -1.00 15.44
CA VAL A 58 6.69 -2.29 16.13
C VAL A 58 7.90 -2.31 17.07
N ASN A 59 9.09 -1.99 16.57
CA ASN A 59 10.32 -2.01 17.37
C ASN A 59 10.25 -1.02 18.55
N ARG A 60 9.68 0.17 18.34
CA ARG A 60 9.52 1.18 19.39
C ARG A 60 8.55 0.78 20.51
N ARG A 61 7.67 -0.21 20.27
CA ARG A 61 6.84 -0.80 21.33
C ARG A 61 7.63 -1.82 22.13
N THR A 62 8.38 -2.70 21.45
CA THR A 62 9.24 -3.71 22.10
C THR A 62 10.27 -3.07 23.03
N ASP A 63 10.98 -2.02 22.59
CA ASP A 63 12.00 -1.34 23.42
C ASP A 63 11.43 -0.65 24.67
N LYS A 64 10.11 -0.42 24.73
CA LYS A 64 9.45 0.19 25.90
C LYS A 64 8.89 -0.83 26.88
N ASP A 65 8.62 -2.04 26.41
CA ASP A 65 8.10 -3.12 27.23
C ASP A 65 9.23 -3.84 28.01
N ASP A 66 10.49 -3.70 27.57
CA ASP A 66 11.69 -4.30 28.20
C ASP A 66 12.33 -3.43 29.32
N GLU A 67 11.82 -2.22 29.58
CA GLU A 67 12.33 -1.29 30.61
C GLU A 67 11.42 -1.18 31.86
N GLU A 68 10.39 -2.04 31.99
CA GLU A 68 9.55 -2.11 33.20
C GLU A 68 10.07 -3.15 34.20
N GLU A 69 11.09 -2.78 34.99
CA GLU A 69 11.27 -3.36 36.33
C GLU A 69 10.04 -3.00 37.19
N PRO A 70 9.40 -3.96 37.90
CA PRO A 70 8.14 -3.71 38.61
C PRO A 70 8.39 -2.96 39.92
N SER A 71 8.61 -1.65 39.82
CA SER A 71 8.51 -0.72 40.94
C SER A 71 7.02 -0.56 41.30
N ASN A 72 6.63 -1.29 42.34
CA ASN A 72 5.35 -1.22 43.04
C ASN A 72 5.07 0.18 43.61
N THR A 73 4.63 1.12 42.80
CA THR A 73 3.99 2.34 43.31
C THR A 73 2.83 2.68 42.40
N THR A 74 1.62 2.37 42.86
CA THR A 74 0.38 2.81 42.26
C THR A 74 0.33 4.34 42.25
N PRO A 75 0.36 5.02 41.09
CA PRO A 75 -0.02 6.41 41.02
C PRO A 75 -1.51 6.44 40.67
N HIS A 76 -2.28 7.02 41.59
CA HIS A 76 -3.70 7.31 41.42
C HIS A 76 -3.88 8.40 40.34
N ILE A 77 -3.82 8.03 39.06
CA ILE A 77 -4.02 8.98 37.96
C ILE A 77 -5.48 8.91 37.53
N ALA A 78 -6.25 9.92 37.93
CA ALA A 78 -7.56 10.18 37.39
C ALA A 78 -7.45 10.37 35.87
N VAL A 79 -7.87 9.37 35.11
CA VAL A 79 -7.85 9.42 33.65
C VAL A 79 -8.95 10.38 33.20
N LYS A 80 -8.60 11.65 32.97
CA LYS A 80 -9.46 12.56 32.19
C LYS A 80 -9.36 12.15 30.72
N LEU A 81 -10.26 11.26 30.30
CA LEU A 81 -10.38 10.81 28.92
C LEU A 81 -10.98 11.92 28.03
N PRO A 82 -10.24 12.45 27.03
CA PRO A 82 -10.69 13.59 26.21
C PRO A 82 -11.86 13.29 25.26
N TRP A 83 -12.20 12.01 25.06
CA TRP A 83 -13.21 11.58 24.10
C TRP A 83 -14.64 11.53 24.67
N MET A 84 -14.82 11.77 25.97
CA MET A 84 -16.14 11.77 26.63
C MET A 84 -16.84 13.14 26.60
N SER A 85 -16.38 14.09 25.76
CA SER A 85 -17.02 15.41 25.61
C SER A 85 -18.31 15.40 24.77
N TRP A 86 -18.63 14.29 24.09
CA TRP A 86 -19.76 14.21 23.14
C TRP A 86 -20.92 13.33 23.63
N MET A 87 -20.82 12.78 24.85
CA MET A 87 -21.91 12.06 25.51
C MET A 87 -22.41 12.87 26.71
N ARG A 88 -23.27 13.85 26.42
CA ARG A 88 -24.27 14.31 27.38
C ARG A 88 -25.61 14.42 26.64
N PRO A 89 -26.70 13.83 27.15
CA PRO A 89 -28.05 14.14 26.70
C PRO A 89 -28.41 15.60 27.01
#